data_AF-A0A0C2P1S6-F1
#
_entry.id   AF-A0A0C2P1S6-F1
#
_cell.length_a   1.000
_cell.length_b   1.000
_cell.length_c   1.000
_cell.angle_alpha   90.00
_cell.angle_beta   90.00
_cell.angle_gamma   90.00
#
_symmetry.space_group_name_H-M   'P 1'
#
loop_
_entity.id
_entity.type
_entity.pdbx_description
1 polymer ?
#
loop_
_entity_poly.entity_id
_entity_poly.type
_entity_poly.pdbx_seq_one_letter_code
_entity_poly.pdbx_strand_id
1 'polypeptide(L)'
;MSKPIQMEKGVKYRDADKMALIPVKNMPTEQKEVLRKPEWMKIKLPADSQRIQDIKSAMRKNNLHSVCEEASCPNLAECFNHGTATFMILGAICTRRCPFCDVAHGRPVTPEANEPKKLAQTIADMKLKYVVITSVDRDDLRDGGAQHFADCNREIRALSPNIKIETLVPDFRGRMDVALELLSENTPDVFNHNLETAPRLYRKVRPGANYKWSLQLLQKFKEQHPEIPTKSGVMMGLGETKEEIVEVLKDLRAHGVTMLTLGQYLAPSRHHLPVERYVPPAEFDELKEIALELGFTHAACGPFVRSSYHADLQAQGIEVS
;
A
#
# COMPACT_ATOMS: atom_id res chain seq x y z
N MET A 1 -31.54 2.28 18.73
CA MET A 1 -30.57 1.69 17.77
C MET A 1 -30.57 2.59 16.55
N SER A 2 -29.45 3.23 16.20
CA SER A 2 -29.37 3.99 14.95
C SER A 2 -29.61 3.04 13.78
N LYS A 3 -30.40 3.43 12.78
CA LYS A 3 -30.56 2.65 11.55
C LYS A 3 -29.15 2.37 10.99
N PRO A 4 -28.83 1.13 10.59
CA PRO A 4 -27.57 0.87 9.91
C PRO A 4 -27.51 1.76 8.66
N ILE A 5 -26.42 2.49 8.49
CA ILE A 5 -26.18 3.33 7.32
C ILE A 5 -26.23 2.41 6.09
N GLN A 6 -27.26 2.56 5.27
CA GLN A 6 -27.38 1.81 4.02
C GLN A 6 -26.45 2.47 3.00
N MET A 7 -25.27 1.89 2.81
CA MET A 7 -24.31 2.40 1.83
C MET A 7 -24.87 2.26 0.41
N GLU A 8 -24.77 3.33 -0.36
CA GLU A 8 -25.12 3.37 -1.77
C GLU A 8 -23.98 2.80 -2.63
N LYS A 9 -24.34 2.14 -3.73
CA LYS A 9 -23.35 1.56 -4.66
C LYS A 9 -22.65 2.67 -5.43
N GLY A 10 -21.32 2.67 -5.45
CA GLY A 10 -20.51 3.66 -6.16
C GLY A 10 -20.27 4.97 -5.39
N VAL A 11 -20.80 5.10 -4.17
CA VAL A 11 -20.56 6.29 -3.33
C VAL A 11 -19.28 6.12 -2.52
N LYS A 12 -18.41 7.15 -2.57
CA LYS A 12 -17.17 7.24 -1.78
C LYS A 12 -17.47 7.84 -0.40
N TYR A 13 -17.39 7.05 0.65
CA TYR A 13 -17.42 7.54 2.03
C TYR A 13 -15.99 7.78 2.53
N ARG A 14 -15.67 9.00 2.95
CA ARG A 14 -14.33 9.43 3.41
C ARG A 14 -14.38 9.99 4.83
N ASP A 15 -13.21 10.15 5.43
CA ASP A 15 -13.04 10.86 6.71
C ASP A 15 -14.07 10.46 7.77
N ALA A 16 -14.83 11.42 8.30
CA ALA A 16 -15.84 11.21 9.33
C ALA A 16 -16.87 10.13 8.93
N ASP A 17 -17.35 10.14 7.69
CA ASP A 17 -18.35 9.18 7.21
C ASP A 17 -17.80 7.76 7.18
N LYS A 18 -16.53 7.61 6.78
CA LYS A 18 -15.83 6.31 6.80
C LYS A 18 -15.63 5.82 8.23
N MET A 19 -15.15 6.69 9.11
CA MET A 19 -14.79 6.35 10.49
C MET A 19 -16.02 5.99 11.32
N ALA A 20 -17.16 6.65 11.07
CA ALA A 20 -18.44 6.33 11.71
C ALA A 20 -18.93 4.89 11.47
N LEU A 21 -18.42 4.21 10.42
CA LEU A 21 -18.80 2.85 10.06
C LEU A 21 -17.93 1.76 10.75
N ILE A 22 -16.90 2.15 11.51
CA ILE A 22 -15.93 1.22 12.10
C ILE A 22 -16.49 0.61 13.41
N PRO A 23 -16.57 -0.73 13.56
CA PRO A 23 -17.24 -1.35 14.71
C PRO A 23 -16.46 -1.24 16.02
N VAL A 24 -15.15 -0.96 15.94
CA VAL A 24 -14.26 -0.88 17.09
C VAL A 24 -14.47 0.48 17.77
N LYS A 25 -15.34 0.51 18.79
CA LYS A 25 -15.70 1.70 19.60
C LYS A 25 -14.59 2.24 20.53
N ASN A 26 -13.32 2.03 20.20
CA ASN A 26 -12.19 2.58 20.96
C ASN A 26 -11.58 3.81 20.26
N MET A 27 -12.42 4.72 19.78
CA MET A 27 -11.99 6.05 19.35
C MET A 27 -12.75 7.08 20.18
N PRO A 28 -12.24 7.49 21.36
CA PRO A 28 -12.49 8.84 21.81
C PRO A 28 -11.83 9.76 20.77
N THR A 29 -12.63 10.26 19.84
CA THR A 29 -12.32 11.44 19.02
C THR A 29 -12.39 12.74 19.85
N GLU A 30 -12.61 12.63 21.16
CA GLU A 30 -12.38 13.72 22.10
C GLU A 30 -10.88 13.90 22.34
N GLN A 31 -10.31 14.85 21.58
CA GLN A 31 -9.19 15.69 21.99
C GLN A 31 -7.94 14.97 22.54
N LYS A 32 -7.38 13.97 21.83
CA LYS A 32 -5.91 13.85 21.91
C LYS A 32 -5.32 15.09 21.23
N GLU A 33 -4.54 15.88 21.95
CA GLU A 33 -3.83 17.02 21.38
C GLU A 33 -3.06 16.57 20.14
N VAL A 34 -3.27 17.25 19.02
CA VAL A 34 -2.57 16.94 17.77
C VAL A 34 -1.09 17.23 18.00
N LEU A 35 -0.27 16.18 17.95
CA LEU A 35 1.18 16.33 18.09
C LEU A 35 1.71 17.27 17.00
N ARG A 36 2.49 18.27 17.42
CA ARG A 36 3.15 19.18 16.49
C ARG A 36 4.16 18.41 15.65
N LYS A 37 4.10 18.61 14.33
CA LYS A 37 5.07 18.03 13.39
C LYS A 37 6.48 18.56 13.71
N PRO A 38 7.47 17.68 13.91
CA PRO A 38 8.87 18.07 14.05
C PRO A 38 9.40 18.76 12.79
N GLU A 39 10.52 19.48 12.94
CA GLU A 39 11.13 20.25 11.85
C GLU A 39 11.55 19.38 10.65
N TRP A 40 11.97 18.13 10.89
CA TRP A 40 12.33 17.16 9.85
C TRP A 40 11.12 16.60 9.08
N MET A 41 9.88 16.86 9.52
CA MET A 41 8.65 16.47 8.83
C MET A 41 8.19 17.52 7.80
N LYS A 42 9.12 18.04 7.00
CA LYS A 42 8.84 19.01 5.92
C LYS A 42 9.27 18.43 4.58
N ILE A 43 8.35 18.46 3.61
CA ILE A 43 8.65 18.10 2.22
C ILE A 43 8.95 19.36 1.40
N LYS A 44 9.83 19.22 0.40
CA LYS A 44 10.07 20.26 -0.59
C LYS A 44 9.13 20.01 -1.78
N LEU A 45 8.39 21.04 -2.19
CA LEU A 45 7.59 20.98 -3.40
C LEU A 45 8.50 21.20 -4.63
N PRO A 46 8.27 20.48 -5.73
CA PRO A 46 9.08 20.67 -6.94
C PRO A 46 8.83 22.03 -7.57
N ALA A 47 9.84 22.57 -8.26
CA ALA A 47 9.71 23.81 -9.01
C ALA A 47 8.87 23.63 -10.29
N ASP A 48 8.90 22.44 -10.90
CA ASP A 48 8.13 22.09 -12.09
C ASP A 48 7.07 21.03 -11.77
N SER A 49 5.86 21.28 -12.26
CA SER A 49 4.69 20.40 -12.09
C SER A 49 4.14 19.87 -13.40
N GLN A 50 4.73 20.18 -14.55
CA GLN A 50 4.19 19.80 -15.86
C GLN A 50 4.04 18.28 -15.99
N ARG A 51 5.09 17.52 -15.69
CA ARG A 51 5.05 16.05 -15.72
C ARG A 51 4.01 15.47 -14.77
N ILE A 52 3.81 16.09 -13.60
CA ILE A 52 2.77 15.69 -12.66
C ILE A 52 1.38 15.91 -13.28
N GLN A 53 1.15 17.05 -13.93
CA GLN A 53 -0.11 17.37 -14.59
C GLN A 53 -0.39 16.43 -15.76
N ASP A 54 0.64 16.09 -16.55
CA ASP A 54 0.53 15.17 -17.68
C ASP A 54 0.10 13.77 -17.21
N ILE A 55 0.75 13.24 -16.17
CA ILE A 55 0.39 11.95 -15.58
C ILE A 55 -1.05 11.98 -15.06
N LYS A 56 -1.42 13.00 -14.28
CA LYS A 56 -2.78 13.15 -13.77
C LYS A 56 -3.82 13.25 -14.90
N SER A 57 -3.49 13.94 -15.98
CA SER A 57 -4.35 14.07 -17.15
C SER A 57 -4.53 12.72 -17.86
N ALA A 58 -3.45 11.97 -18.06
CA ALA A 58 -3.48 10.63 -18.65
C ALA A 58 -4.33 9.66 -17.81
N MET A 59 -4.17 9.69 -16.48
CA MET A 59 -4.97 8.86 -15.57
C MET A 59 -6.46 9.19 -15.64
N ARG A 60 -6.82 10.49 -15.59
CA ARG A 60 -8.21 10.93 -15.72
C ARG A 60 -8.81 10.57 -17.08
N LYS A 61 -8.08 10.79 -18.17
CA LYS A 61 -8.51 10.46 -19.53
C LYS A 61 -8.87 8.98 -19.68
N ASN A 62 -8.11 8.11 -19.01
CA ASN A 62 -8.31 6.67 -19.06
C ASN A 62 -9.18 6.10 -17.93
N ASN A 63 -9.76 6.96 -17.08
CA ASN A 63 -10.54 6.57 -15.91
C ASN A 63 -9.78 5.60 -14.97
N LEU A 64 -8.48 5.85 -14.77
CA LEU A 64 -7.62 5.10 -13.87
C LEU A 64 -7.44 5.84 -12.55
N HIS A 65 -7.16 5.09 -11.48
CA HIS A 65 -6.91 5.65 -10.16
C HIS A 65 -5.44 5.47 -9.75
N SER A 66 -4.93 6.40 -8.93
CA SER A 66 -3.62 6.27 -8.28
C SER A 66 -3.81 6.29 -6.78
N VAL A 67 -3.14 5.38 -6.07
CA VAL A 67 -3.05 5.47 -4.61
C VAL A 67 -2.30 6.74 -4.19
N CYS A 68 -1.43 7.29 -5.03
CA CYS A 68 -0.73 8.54 -4.74
C CYS A 68 -1.73 9.70 -4.57
N GLU A 69 -2.78 9.73 -5.39
CA GLU A 69 -3.85 10.73 -5.29
C GLU A 69 -4.90 10.35 -4.24
N GLU A 70 -5.34 9.09 -4.25
CA GLU A 70 -6.44 8.63 -3.39
C GLU A 70 -6.04 8.48 -1.92
N ALA A 71 -4.74 8.41 -1.64
CA ALA A 71 -4.17 8.35 -0.30
C ALA A 71 -3.37 9.60 0.12
N SER A 72 -3.53 10.73 -0.60
CA SER A 72 -2.91 12.01 -0.24
C SER A 72 -1.39 11.92 -0.03
N CYS A 73 -0.69 11.21 -0.93
CA CYS A 73 0.72 10.86 -0.75
C CYS A 73 1.63 12.10 -0.79
N PRO A 74 2.49 12.33 0.22
CA PRO A 74 3.42 13.46 0.23
C PRO A 74 4.50 13.37 -0.86
N ASN A 75 4.80 12.16 -1.36
CA ASN A 75 5.88 11.90 -2.32
C ASN A 75 5.40 11.92 -3.79
N LEU A 76 4.13 12.24 -4.05
CA LEU A 76 3.54 12.17 -5.39
C LEU A 76 4.37 12.95 -6.41
N ALA A 77 4.78 14.16 -6.04
CA ALA A 77 5.55 15.03 -6.90
C ALA A 77 6.90 14.43 -7.33
N GLU A 78 7.61 13.85 -6.37
CA GLU A 78 8.93 13.27 -6.58
C GLU A 78 8.84 11.98 -7.40
N CYS A 79 7.95 11.06 -7.04
CA CYS A 79 7.79 9.80 -7.76
C CYS A 79 7.40 10.03 -9.23
N PHE A 80 6.45 10.93 -9.49
CA PHE A 80 5.95 11.21 -10.83
C PHE A 80 7.04 11.85 -11.70
N ASN A 81 7.91 12.67 -11.12
CA ASN A 81 9.04 13.27 -11.83
C ASN A 81 10.14 12.26 -12.17
N HIS A 82 10.35 11.23 -11.35
CA HIS A 82 11.32 10.16 -11.61
C HIS A 82 10.83 9.04 -12.54
N GLY A 83 9.56 9.09 -12.96
CA GLY A 83 9.01 8.07 -13.87
C GLY A 83 8.60 6.77 -13.16
N THR A 84 8.18 6.89 -11.90
CA THR A 84 7.56 5.82 -11.13
C THR A 84 6.13 6.26 -10.77
N ALA A 85 5.15 5.40 -11.03
CA ALA A 85 3.76 5.64 -10.65
C ALA A 85 3.17 4.39 -9.99
N THR A 86 2.30 4.62 -9.02
CA THR A 86 1.51 3.55 -8.41
C THR A 86 0.06 3.66 -8.86
N PHE A 87 -0.39 2.66 -9.60
CA PHE A 87 -1.77 2.57 -10.07
C PHE A 87 -2.60 1.76 -9.08
N MET A 88 -3.83 2.20 -8.87
CA MET A 88 -4.82 1.51 -8.06
C MET A 88 -5.91 0.97 -8.98
N ILE A 89 -5.92 -0.35 -9.16
CA ILE A 89 -6.91 -1.08 -9.95
C ILE A 89 -8.14 -1.44 -9.11
N LEU A 90 -9.18 -1.96 -9.76
CA LEU A 90 -10.45 -2.37 -9.14
C LEU A 90 -11.25 -1.20 -8.52
N GLY A 91 -10.98 0.02 -9.01
CA GLY A 91 -11.64 1.26 -8.59
C GLY A 91 -11.03 1.91 -7.33
N ALA A 92 -11.76 2.86 -6.77
CA ALA A 92 -11.32 3.68 -5.64
C ALA A 92 -12.24 3.61 -4.41
N ILE A 93 -13.07 2.56 -4.32
CA ILE A 93 -13.96 2.29 -3.17
C ILE A 93 -13.57 0.94 -2.60
N CYS A 94 -13.17 0.92 -1.34
CA CYS A 94 -12.74 -0.27 -0.63
C CYS A 94 -13.87 -0.90 0.17
N THR A 95 -13.99 -2.23 0.12
CA THR A 95 -14.94 -2.98 0.98
C THR A 95 -14.52 -2.96 2.45
N ARG A 96 -13.29 -2.52 2.75
CA ARG A 96 -12.74 -2.38 4.09
C ARG A 96 -12.54 -0.92 4.47
N ARG A 97 -12.26 -0.74 5.76
CA ARG A 97 -12.23 0.57 6.43
C ARG A 97 -11.13 0.61 7.48
N CYS A 98 -9.88 0.42 7.04
CA CYS A 98 -8.72 0.56 7.90
C CYS A 98 -8.65 2.01 8.42
N PRO A 99 -8.64 2.24 9.75
CA PRO A 99 -8.62 3.59 10.34
C PRO A 99 -7.42 4.50 10.01
N PHE A 100 -6.34 3.96 9.44
CA PHE A 100 -5.17 4.73 9.00
C PHE A 100 -5.24 5.19 7.54
N CYS A 101 -6.10 4.56 6.74
CA CYS A 101 -6.09 4.66 5.28
C CYS A 101 -7.08 5.72 4.80
N ASP A 102 -6.70 6.55 3.84
CA ASP A 102 -7.53 7.63 3.30
C ASP A 102 -8.43 7.20 2.12
N VAL A 103 -8.18 6.00 1.57
CA VAL A 103 -9.01 5.45 0.47
C VAL A 103 -10.45 5.28 0.95
N ALA A 104 -11.40 5.71 0.11
CA ALA A 104 -12.81 5.71 0.46
C ALA A 104 -13.33 4.29 0.78
N HIS A 105 -14.21 4.19 1.77
CA HIS A 105 -14.99 2.98 2.03
C HIS A 105 -16.34 3.07 1.30
N GLY A 106 -16.96 1.94 0.98
CA GLY A 106 -18.30 1.91 0.42
C GLY A 106 -18.66 0.57 -0.21
N ARG A 107 -19.72 0.58 -1.02
CA ARG A 107 -20.09 -0.55 -1.90
C ARG A 107 -19.51 -0.30 -3.30
N PRO A 108 -18.49 -1.04 -3.73
CA PRO A 108 -17.87 -0.81 -5.02
C PRO A 108 -18.82 -1.06 -6.20
N VAL A 109 -18.49 -0.48 -7.36
CA VAL A 109 -19.09 -0.86 -8.63
C VAL A 109 -18.45 -2.13 -9.18
N THR A 110 -19.07 -2.71 -10.21
CA THR A 110 -18.47 -3.84 -10.93
C THR A 110 -17.14 -3.37 -11.54
N PRO A 111 -16.03 -4.13 -11.41
CA PRO A 111 -14.77 -3.76 -12.06
C PRO A 111 -14.94 -3.59 -13.56
N GLU A 112 -14.23 -2.65 -14.15
CA GLU A 112 -14.23 -2.48 -15.60
C GLU A 112 -13.38 -3.59 -16.24
N ALA A 113 -13.99 -4.44 -17.08
CA ALA A 113 -13.28 -5.57 -17.71
C ALA A 113 -12.10 -5.13 -18.59
N ASN A 114 -12.12 -3.90 -19.10
CA ASN A 114 -11.06 -3.35 -19.96
C ASN A 114 -9.99 -2.54 -19.17
N GLU A 115 -10.11 -2.42 -17.84
CA GLU A 115 -9.12 -1.74 -16.99
C GLU A 115 -7.68 -2.25 -17.22
N PRO A 116 -7.40 -3.57 -17.33
CA PRO A 116 -6.04 -4.08 -17.58
C PRO A 116 -5.40 -3.53 -18.87
N LYS A 117 -6.17 -3.46 -19.96
CA LYS A 117 -5.68 -2.94 -21.25
C LYS A 117 -5.46 -1.44 -21.22
N LYS A 118 -6.38 -0.70 -20.59
CA LYS A 118 -6.22 0.76 -20.41
C LYS A 118 -5.00 1.08 -19.54
N LEU A 119 -4.79 0.32 -18.48
CA LEU A 119 -3.63 0.42 -17.60
C LEU A 119 -2.34 0.19 -18.39
N ALA A 120 -2.26 -0.93 -19.12
CA ALA A 120 -1.10 -1.28 -19.94
C ALA A 120 -0.78 -0.20 -21.00
N GLN A 121 -1.79 0.29 -21.71
CA GLN A 121 -1.62 1.35 -22.70
C GLN A 121 -1.12 2.65 -22.05
N THR A 122 -1.69 3.04 -20.90
CA THR A 122 -1.29 4.24 -20.17
C THR A 122 0.16 4.15 -19.70
N ILE A 123 0.58 2.99 -19.19
CA ILE A 123 1.96 2.73 -18.76
C ILE A 123 2.93 2.82 -19.94
N ALA A 124 2.57 2.25 -21.09
CA ALA A 124 3.37 2.29 -22.32
C ALA A 124 3.51 3.74 -22.84
N ASP A 125 2.42 4.50 -22.89
CA ASP A 125 2.41 5.90 -23.31
C ASP A 125 3.29 6.78 -22.40
N MET A 126 3.29 6.50 -21.09
CA MET A 126 4.13 7.17 -20.10
C MET A 126 5.59 6.72 -20.11
N LYS A 127 5.93 5.66 -20.86
CA LYS A 127 7.29 5.08 -20.95
C LYS A 127 7.91 4.78 -19.58
N LEU A 128 7.11 4.27 -18.66
CA LEU A 128 7.58 3.90 -17.32
C LEU A 128 8.53 2.71 -17.41
N LYS A 129 9.57 2.72 -16.56
CA LYS A 129 10.52 1.60 -16.44
C LYS A 129 10.15 0.65 -15.30
N TYR A 130 9.43 1.17 -14.32
CA TYR A 130 8.96 0.44 -13.15
C TYR A 130 7.54 0.89 -12.85
N VAL A 131 6.67 -0.06 -12.54
CA VAL A 131 5.29 0.21 -12.14
C VAL A 131 4.95 -0.54 -10.87
N VAL A 132 4.26 0.15 -9.96
CA VAL A 132 3.62 -0.51 -8.82
C VAL A 132 2.12 -0.56 -9.10
N ILE A 133 1.52 -1.73 -8.94
CA ILE A 133 0.08 -1.94 -9.06
C ILE A 133 -0.43 -2.37 -7.70
N THR A 134 -1.48 -1.70 -7.22
CA THR A 134 -2.19 -2.08 -6.00
C THR A 134 -3.69 -2.02 -6.24
N SER A 135 -4.50 -2.43 -5.27
CA SER A 135 -5.94 -2.32 -5.36
C SER A 135 -6.56 -1.94 -4.03
N VAL A 136 -7.82 -1.55 -4.09
CA VAL A 136 -8.71 -1.64 -2.93
C VAL A 136 -8.99 -3.10 -2.55
N ASP A 137 -9.43 -3.36 -1.32
CA ASP A 137 -10.01 -4.66 -0.99
C ASP A 137 -11.35 -4.84 -1.71
N ARG A 138 -11.54 -6.01 -2.33
CA ARG A 138 -12.74 -6.43 -3.05
C ARG A 138 -13.35 -7.68 -2.46
N ASP A 139 -13.73 -7.60 -1.18
CA ASP A 139 -14.38 -8.71 -0.48
C ASP A 139 -15.73 -9.13 -1.12
N ASP A 140 -16.26 -8.34 -2.05
CA ASP A 140 -17.46 -8.63 -2.85
C ASP A 140 -17.20 -9.57 -4.03
N LEU A 141 -15.95 -9.74 -4.46
CA LEU A 141 -15.56 -10.66 -5.55
C LEU A 141 -15.25 -12.05 -5.00
N ARG A 142 -15.41 -13.09 -5.84
CA ARG A 142 -15.17 -14.49 -5.43
C ARG A 142 -13.69 -14.81 -5.23
N ASP A 143 -12.82 -14.18 -6.01
CA ASP A 143 -11.37 -14.30 -6.00
C ASP A 143 -10.68 -13.12 -5.28
N GLY A 144 -11.45 -12.18 -4.73
CA GLY A 144 -10.92 -10.96 -4.12
C GLY A 144 -10.24 -10.00 -5.10
N GLY A 145 -10.40 -10.21 -6.42
CA GLY A 145 -9.77 -9.43 -7.48
C GLY A 145 -8.43 -9.97 -7.98
N ALA A 146 -8.01 -11.16 -7.54
CA ALA A 146 -6.73 -11.75 -7.91
C ALA A 146 -6.55 -11.97 -9.43
N GLN A 147 -7.59 -12.43 -10.14
CA GLN A 147 -7.52 -12.57 -11.61
C GLN A 147 -7.23 -11.22 -12.28
N HIS A 148 -7.80 -10.14 -11.73
CA HIS A 148 -7.62 -8.81 -12.30
C HIS A 148 -6.18 -8.31 -12.17
N PHE A 149 -5.49 -8.64 -11.07
CA PHE A 149 -4.05 -8.40 -10.95
C PHE A 149 -3.25 -9.18 -11.99
N ALA A 150 -3.55 -10.47 -12.16
CA ALA A 150 -2.87 -11.32 -13.15
C ALA A 150 -3.10 -10.80 -14.59
N ASP A 151 -4.32 -10.40 -14.92
CA ASP A 151 -4.65 -9.79 -16.21
C ASP A 151 -3.90 -8.48 -16.43
N CYS A 152 -3.82 -7.60 -15.42
CA CYS A 152 -3.02 -6.37 -15.50
C CYS A 152 -1.55 -6.67 -15.78
N ASN A 153 -0.95 -7.62 -15.05
CA ASN A 153 0.44 -8.01 -15.26
C ASN A 153 0.67 -8.52 -16.69
N ARG A 154 -0.24 -9.37 -17.20
CA ARG A 154 -0.19 -9.89 -18.57
C ARG A 154 -0.23 -8.78 -19.61
N GLU A 155 -1.22 -7.90 -19.56
CA GLU A 155 -1.41 -6.84 -20.56
C GLU A 155 -0.24 -5.84 -20.52
N ILE A 156 0.27 -5.52 -19.32
CA ILE A 156 1.44 -4.64 -19.15
C ILE A 156 2.68 -5.25 -19.81
N ARG A 157 2.98 -6.53 -19.53
CA ARG A 157 4.12 -7.21 -20.15
C ARG A 157 3.97 -7.30 -21.67
N ALA A 158 2.76 -7.47 -22.19
CA ALA A 158 2.50 -7.53 -23.62
C ALA A 158 2.87 -6.22 -24.35
N LEU A 159 2.61 -5.06 -23.74
CA LEU A 159 2.92 -3.75 -24.33
C LEU A 159 4.28 -3.19 -23.90
N SER A 160 4.82 -3.64 -22.77
CA SER A 160 6.09 -3.16 -22.22
C SER A 160 6.93 -4.34 -21.69
N PRO A 161 7.54 -5.16 -22.57
CA PRO A 161 8.22 -6.41 -22.17
C PRO A 161 9.37 -6.25 -21.16
N ASN A 162 10.02 -5.08 -21.15
CA ASN A 162 11.17 -4.78 -20.29
C ASN A 162 10.80 -4.07 -18.98
N ILE A 163 9.52 -3.79 -18.74
CA ILE A 163 9.09 -3.10 -17.52
C ILE A 163 9.19 -4.04 -16.31
N LYS A 164 9.55 -3.47 -15.17
CA LYS A 164 9.47 -4.16 -13.87
C LYS A 164 8.15 -3.88 -13.20
N ILE A 165 7.48 -4.94 -12.75
CA ILE A 165 6.16 -4.86 -12.14
C ILE A 165 6.24 -5.27 -10.67
N GLU A 166 5.89 -4.37 -9.76
CA GLU A 166 5.63 -4.68 -8.36
C GLU A 166 4.12 -4.73 -8.11
N THR A 167 3.64 -5.80 -7.49
CA THR A 167 2.22 -5.97 -7.19
C THR A 167 2.02 -5.96 -5.67
N LEU A 168 1.41 -4.88 -5.16
CA LEU A 168 1.01 -4.72 -3.76
C LEU A 168 -0.43 -5.19 -3.58
N VAL A 169 -0.60 -6.41 -3.07
CA VAL A 169 -1.89 -7.10 -3.00
C VAL A 169 -2.63 -6.88 -1.67
N PRO A 170 -3.97 -6.99 -1.67
CA PRO A 170 -4.72 -7.21 -0.44
C PRO A 170 -4.42 -8.59 0.17
N ASP A 171 -5.02 -8.90 1.31
CA ASP A 171 -4.79 -10.19 1.99
C ASP A 171 -5.63 -11.35 1.42
N PHE A 172 -6.54 -11.07 0.47
CA PHE A 172 -7.51 -12.02 -0.09
C PHE A 172 -8.27 -12.84 0.96
N ARG A 173 -8.74 -12.19 2.05
CA ARG A 173 -9.44 -12.85 3.17
C ARG A 173 -10.44 -13.93 2.74
N GLY A 174 -10.18 -15.14 3.22
CA GLY A 174 -10.98 -16.34 2.95
C GLY A 174 -10.81 -16.93 1.55
N ARG A 175 -9.86 -16.42 0.76
CA ARG A 175 -9.67 -16.72 -0.67
C ARG A 175 -8.19 -16.79 -1.06
N MET A 176 -7.30 -16.98 -0.10
CA MET A 176 -5.85 -16.95 -0.33
C MET A 176 -5.42 -17.97 -1.39
N ASP A 177 -5.90 -19.22 -1.31
CA ASP A 177 -5.43 -20.28 -2.20
C ASP A 177 -5.85 -20.02 -3.66
N VAL A 178 -7.11 -19.65 -3.91
CA VAL A 178 -7.57 -19.27 -5.26
C VAL A 178 -6.85 -18.02 -5.76
N ALA A 179 -6.55 -17.05 -4.88
CA ALA A 179 -5.84 -15.85 -5.28
C ALA A 179 -4.39 -16.16 -5.70
N LEU A 180 -3.68 -17.00 -4.94
CA LEU A 180 -2.31 -17.41 -5.25
C LEU A 180 -2.25 -18.24 -6.54
N GLU A 181 -3.22 -19.14 -6.76
CA GLU A 181 -3.34 -19.91 -8.00
C GLU A 181 -3.45 -18.97 -9.22
N LEU A 182 -4.38 -18.00 -9.20
CA LEU A 182 -4.59 -17.08 -10.31
C LEU A 182 -3.39 -16.13 -10.53
N LEU A 183 -2.76 -15.67 -9.45
CA LEU A 183 -1.58 -14.80 -9.54
C LEU A 183 -0.36 -15.53 -10.11
N SER A 184 -0.29 -16.86 -9.99
CA SER A 184 0.80 -17.67 -10.55
C SER A 184 0.81 -17.70 -12.09
N GLU A 185 -0.33 -17.41 -12.74
CA GLU A 185 -0.41 -17.37 -14.21
C GLU A 185 0.43 -16.23 -14.81
N ASN A 186 0.52 -15.10 -14.11
CA ASN A 186 1.21 -13.89 -14.55
C ASN A 186 1.85 -13.17 -13.36
N THR A 187 2.99 -13.69 -12.94
CA THR A 187 3.68 -13.24 -11.74
C THR A 187 4.35 -11.85 -11.91
N PRO A 188 4.41 -11.06 -10.82
CA PRO A 188 5.16 -9.81 -10.80
C PRO A 188 6.67 -10.04 -10.70
N ASP A 189 7.46 -8.98 -10.88
CA ASP A 189 8.89 -8.97 -10.55
C ASP A 189 9.12 -8.80 -9.03
N VAL A 190 8.17 -8.20 -8.30
CA VAL A 190 8.17 -8.09 -6.83
C VAL A 190 6.75 -8.32 -6.31
N PHE A 191 6.59 -9.24 -5.36
CA PHE A 191 5.31 -9.49 -4.70
C PHE A 191 5.26 -8.80 -3.34
N ASN A 192 4.34 -7.87 -3.16
CA ASN A 192 4.28 -7.02 -1.97
C ASN A 192 2.96 -7.23 -1.22
N HIS A 193 3.03 -7.42 0.10
CA HIS A 193 1.88 -7.33 1.00
C HIS A 193 2.32 -6.71 2.33
N ASN A 194 1.76 -5.56 2.68
CA ASN A 194 2.12 -4.88 3.92
C ASN A 194 1.48 -5.53 5.15
N LEU A 195 2.24 -5.62 6.25
CA LEU A 195 1.70 -5.91 7.58
C LEU A 195 1.13 -4.66 8.26
N GLU A 196 1.68 -3.49 7.93
CA GLU A 196 1.32 -2.15 8.42
C GLU A 196 1.65 -1.86 9.88
N THR A 197 1.54 -2.82 10.81
CA THR A 197 1.82 -2.58 12.25
C THR A 197 2.09 -3.88 13.02
N ALA A 198 2.45 -3.74 14.29
CA ALA A 198 2.69 -4.83 15.22
C ALA A 198 1.40 -5.61 15.60
N PRO A 199 1.51 -6.90 15.99
CA PRO A 199 0.36 -7.77 16.30
C PRO A 199 -0.62 -7.19 17.33
N ARG A 200 -0.11 -6.56 18.39
CA ARG A 200 -0.94 -5.95 19.46
C ARG A 200 -1.90 -4.89 18.91
N LEU A 201 -1.48 -4.15 17.88
CA LEU A 201 -2.25 -3.05 17.29
C LEU A 201 -3.11 -3.50 16.11
N TYR A 202 -2.96 -4.73 15.62
CA TYR A 202 -3.56 -5.17 14.36
C TYR A 202 -5.08 -5.01 14.32
N ARG A 203 -5.79 -5.35 15.40
CA ARG A 203 -7.25 -5.19 15.48
C ARG A 203 -7.68 -3.72 15.46
N LYS A 204 -6.85 -2.81 16.01
CA LYS A 204 -7.09 -1.36 16.03
C LYS A 204 -6.82 -0.74 14.65
N VAL A 205 -5.69 -1.10 14.03
CA VAL A 205 -5.20 -0.49 12.79
C VAL A 205 -5.80 -1.15 11.54
N ARG A 206 -6.06 -2.45 11.57
CA ARG A 206 -6.58 -3.26 10.45
C ARG A 206 -7.71 -4.19 10.92
N PRO A 207 -8.88 -3.65 11.32
CA PRO A 207 -9.97 -4.46 11.88
C PRO A 207 -10.52 -5.53 10.92
N GLY A 208 -10.24 -5.42 9.62
CA GLY A 208 -10.65 -6.39 8.60
C GLY A 208 -9.62 -7.45 8.24
N ALA A 209 -8.38 -7.35 8.76
CA ALA A 209 -7.26 -8.23 8.40
C ALA A 209 -6.74 -9.00 9.64
N ASN A 210 -5.90 -10.00 9.40
CA ASN A 210 -5.28 -10.82 10.45
C ASN A 210 -3.76 -10.92 10.24
N TYR A 211 -2.97 -10.69 11.30
CA TYR A 211 -1.50 -10.66 11.24
C TYR A 211 -0.90 -11.97 10.71
N LYS A 212 -1.33 -13.11 11.28
CA LYS A 212 -0.85 -14.43 10.86
C LYS A 212 -1.28 -14.76 9.42
N TRP A 213 -2.49 -14.39 9.03
CA TRP A 213 -2.98 -14.57 7.67
C TRP A 213 -2.14 -13.77 6.66
N SER A 214 -1.79 -12.52 6.97
CA SER A 214 -0.91 -11.70 6.13
C SER A 214 0.50 -12.29 6.01
N LEU A 215 1.06 -12.82 7.08
CA LEU A 215 2.35 -13.53 7.05
C LEU A 215 2.28 -14.83 6.22
N GLN A 216 1.20 -15.61 6.38
CA GLN A 216 0.98 -16.84 5.61
C GLN A 216 0.87 -16.58 4.11
N LEU A 217 0.27 -15.45 3.70
CA LEU A 217 0.19 -15.07 2.29
C LEU A 217 1.58 -14.88 1.69
N LEU A 218 2.43 -14.12 2.38
CA LEU A 218 3.81 -13.86 1.96
C LEU A 218 4.64 -15.14 1.94
N GLN A 219 4.51 -15.98 2.96
CA GLN A 219 5.20 -17.27 3.05
C GLN A 219 4.81 -18.20 1.89
N LYS A 220 3.51 -18.44 1.69
CA LYS A 220 3.03 -19.34 0.64
C LYS A 220 3.46 -18.87 -0.75
N PHE A 221 3.35 -17.57 -1.04
CA PHE A 221 3.82 -17.05 -2.32
C PHE A 221 5.32 -17.28 -2.49
N LYS A 222 6.13 -17.04 -1.44
CA LYS A 222 7.58 -17.26 -1.50
C LYS A 222 7.95 -18.74 -1.68
N GLU A 223 7.21 -19.66 -1.06
CA GLU A 223 7.39 -21.10 -1.23
C GLU A 223 7.06 -21.55 -2.66
N GLN A 224 6.02 -20.96 -3.28
CA GLN A 224 5.62 -21.24 -4.66
C GLN A 224 6.55 -20.62 -5.71
N HIS A 225 7.13 -19.45 -5.41
CA HIS A 225 7.97 -18.67 -6.31
C HIS A 225 9.27 -18.20 -5.62
N PRO A 226 10.21 -19.12 -5.32
CA PRO A 226 11.42 -18.81 -4.55
C PRO A 226 12.32 -17.73 -5.18
N GLU A 227 12.27 -17.57 -6.49
CA GLU A 227 13.03 -16.59 -7.27
C GLU A 227 12.46 -15.17 -7.18
N ILE A 228 11.18 -15.02 -6.84
CA ILE A 228 10.52 -13.70 -6.79
C ILE A 228 10.76 -13.07 -5.41
N PRO A 229 11.31 -11.85 -5.34
CA PRO A 229 11.40 -11.10 -4.09
C PRO A 229 10.01 -10.81 -3.51
N THR A 230 9.87 -11.08 -2.22
CA THR A 230 8.69 -10.69 -1.44
C THR A 230 9.01 -9.46 -0.60
N LYS A 231 8.04 -8.56 -0.51
CA LYS A 231 8.16 -7.26 0.14
C LYS A 231 7.03 -7.03 1.14
N SER A 232 7.33 -6.32 2.21
CA SER A 232 6.32 -5.86 3.16
C SER A 232 6.68 -4.50 3.75
N GLY A 233 5.66 -3.74 4.12
CA GLY A 233 5.79 -2.46 4.78
C GLY A 233 5.17 -2.43 6.18
N VAL A 234 5.77 -1.61 7.04
CA VAL A 234 5.27 -1.29 8.38
C VAL A 234 5.29 0.22 8.58
N MET A 235 4.20 0.77 9.09
CA MET A 235 4.12 2.17 9.49
C MET A 235 4.46 2.29 10.98
N MET A 236 5.27 3.30 11.30
CA MET A 236 5.62 3.64 12.67
C MET A 236 4.92 4.91 13.15
N GLY A 237 4.67 5.03 14.45
CA GLY A 237 3.94 6.12 15.08
C GLY A 237 2.47 5.84 15.36
N LEU A 238 2.02 4.57 15.31
CA LEU A 238 0.65 4.14 15.61
C LEU A 238 0.47 3.65 17.06
N GLY A 239 1.56 3.63 17.84
CA GLY A 239 1.62 3.27 19.26
C GLY A 239 2.40 1.98 19.53
N GLU A 240 3.10 1.46 18.53
CA GLU A 240 4.04 0.36 18.64
C GLU A 240 5.35 0.80 19.31
N THR A 241 6.00 -0.15 19.98
CA THR A 241 7.34 0.02 20.55
C THR A 241 8.40 -0.40 19.53
N LYS A 242 9.65 0.05 19.74
CA LYS A 242 10.78 -0.36 18.88
C LYS A 242 10.97 -1.88 18.91
N GLU A 243 10.84 -2.47 20.10
CA GLU A 243 10.97 -3.90 20.32
C GLU A 243 9.90 -4.68 19.56
N GLU A 244 8.65 -4.19 19.55
CA GLU A 244 7.59 -4.78 18.74
C GLU A 244 7.88 -4.69 17.23
N ILE A 245 8.49 -3.61 16.76
CA ILE A 245 8.92 -3.52 15.36
C ILE A 245 10.01 -4.55 15.07
N VAL A 246 11.01 -4.70 15.93
CA VAL A 246 12.07 -5.71 15.77
C VAL A 246 11.49 -7.13 15.70
N GLU A 247 10.49 -7.46 16.52
CA GLU A 247 9.79 -8.76 16.41
C GLU A 247 9.04 -8.90 15.08
N VAL A 248 8.41 -7.85 14.57
CA VAL A 248 7.80 -7.86 13.22
C VAL A 248 8.85 -8.11 12.14
N LEU A 249 10.05 -7.53 12.27
CA LEU A 249 11.15 -7.77 11.31
C LEU A 249 11.58 -9.25 11.31
N LYS A 250 11.70 -9.86 12.49
CA LYS A 250 12.02 -11.28 12.64
C LYS A 250 10.92 -12.16 12.04
N ASP A 251 9.66 -11.85 12.31
CA ASP A 251 8.51 -12.55 11.74
C ASP A 251 8.54 -12.49 10.21
N LEU A 252 8.72 -11.30 9.63
CA LEU A 252 8.80 -11.13 8.18
C LEU A 252 9.92 -11.98 7.56
N ARG A 253 11.12 -11.99 8.17
CA ARG A 253 12.23 -12.84 7.70
C ARG A 253 11.95 -14.32 7.82
N ALA A 254 11.36 -14.75 8.94
CA ALA A 254 10.96 -16.14 9.15
C ALA A 254 9.92 -16.63 8.11
N HIS A 255 9.15 -15.71 7.51
CA HIS A 255 8.17 -15.97 6.46
C HIS A 255 8.70 -15.64 5.04
N GLY A 256 10.03 -15.55 4.88
CA GLY A 256 10.68 -15.46 3.58
C GLY A 256 10.68 -14.08 2.92
N VAL A 257 10.26 -13.02 3.63
CA VAL A 257 10.19 -11.64 3.09
C VAL A 257 11.58 -11.04 2.94
N THR A 258 11.98 -10.69 1.72
CA THR A 258 13.35 -10.25 1.41
C THR A 258 13.52 -8.74 1.30
N MET A 259 12.44 -7.98 1.17
CA MET A 259 12.46 -6.52 1.05
C MET A 259 11.56 -5.86 2.10
N LEU A 260 11.99 -4.73 2.64
CA LEU A 260 11.31 -4.02 3.72
C LEU A 260 11.14 -2.53 3.42
N THR A 261 9.99 -1.98 3.81
CA THR A 261 9.82 -0.53 3.95
C THR A 261 9.32 -0.16 5.35
N LEU A 262 10.04 0.74 6.05
CA LEU A 262 9.61 1.34 7.32
C LEU A 262 9.38 2.83 7.13
N GLY A 263 8.17 3.32 7.42
CA GLY A 263 7.80 4.71 7.21
C GLY A 263 6.99 5.33 8.34
N GLN A 264 7.03 6.65 8.50
CA GLN A 264 6.20 7.35 9.48
C GLN A 264 4.73 7.32 9.04
N TYR A 265 3.85 6.87 9.93
CA TYR A 265 2.42 7.04 9.82
C TYR A 265 2.08 8.54 9.84
N LEU A 266 1.36 8.97 8.81
CA LEU A 266 0.80 10.31 8.70
C LEU A 266 -0.71 10.20 8.66
N ALA A 267 -1.38 10.73 9.68
CA ALA A 267 -2.83 10.77 9.71
C ALA A 267 -3.36 11.58 8.51
N PRO A 268 -4.22 10.99 7.66
CA PRO A 268 -4.78 11.71 6.51
C PRO A 268 -5.68 12.89 6.93
N SER A 269 -6.42 12.71 8.03
CA SER A 269 -7.26 13.75 8.62
C SER A 269 -7.43 13.54 10.12
N ARG A 270 -8.03 14.51 10.81
CA ARG A 270 -8.34 14.45 12.25
C ARG A 270 -9.29 13.31 12.66
N HIS A 271 -9.94 12.67 11.68
CA HIS A 271 -10.88 11.57 11.94
C HIS A 271 -10.19 10.20 11.95
N HIS A 272 -9.02 10.10 11.33
CA HIS A 272 -8.22 8.88 11.29
C HIS A 272 -7.51 8.64 12.64
N LEU A 273 -6.80 7.51 12.76
CA LEU A 273 -6.00 7.25 13.97
C LEU A 273 -5.03 8.43 14.23
N PRO A 274 -4.89 8.86 15.50
CA PRO A 274 -3.90 9.87 15.84
C PRO A 274 -2.49 9.32 15.64
N VAL A 275 -1.55 10.20 15.29
CA VAL A 275 -0.12 9.90 15.39
C VAL A 275 0.21 9.84 16.88
N GLU A 276 0.68 8.70 17.37
CA GLU A 276 1.06 8.49 18.78
C GLU A 276 2.50 8.96 19.04
N ARG A 277 3.38 8.90 18.02
CA ARG A 277 4.75 9.41 18.09
C ARG A 277 5.27 9.76 16.70
N TYR A 278 6.04 10.86 16.60
CA TYR A 278 6.90 11.11 15.44
C TYR A 278 8.26 10.48 15.71
N VAL A 279 8.60 9.45 14.93
CA VAL A 279 9.80 8.64 15.10
C VAL A 279 11.02 9.42 14.58
N PRO A 280 12.05 9.65 15.41
CA PRO A 280 13.27 10.35 14.96
C PRO A 280 13.95 9.60 13.81
N PRO A 281 14.57 10.31 12.83
CA PRO A 281 15.31 9.68 11.74
C PRO A 281 16.34 8.63 12.19
N ALA A 282 17.08 8.91 13.27
CA ALA A 282 18.06 7.99 13.82
C ALA A 282 17.46 6.62 14.23
N GLU A 283 16.19 6.57 14.65
CA GLU A 283 15.55 5.30 14.98
C GLU A 283 15.21 4.49 13.71
N PHE A 284 14.93 5.15 12.57
CA PHE A 284 14.81 4.47 11.29
C PHE A 284 16.16 3.93 10.81
N ASP A 285 17.26 4.65 11.05
CA ASP A 285 18.62 4.21 10.71
C ASP A 285 19.00 2.96 11.54
N GLU A 286 18.76 2.98 12.85
CA GLU A 286 18.95 1.81 13.74
C GLU A 286 18.15 0.59 13.26
N LEU A 287 16.87 0.77 12.93
CA LEU A 287 16.01 -0.33 12.48
C LEU A 287 16.42 -0.87 11.10
N LYS A 288 17.00 -0.02 10.25
CA LYS A 288 17.56 -0.43 8.97
C LYS A 288 18.76 -1.34 9.16
N GLU A 289 19.69 -0.98 10.05
CA GLU A 289 20.85 -1.82 10.39
C GLU A 289 20.38 -3.19 10.89
N ILE A 290 19.43 -3.22 11.84
CA ILE A 290 18.83 -4.45 12.35
C ILE A 290 18.19 -5.27 11.22
N ALA A 291 17.46 -4.64 10.29
CA ALA A 291 16.87 -5.33 9.16
C ALA A 291 17.94 -5.98 8.26
N LEU A 292 19.02 -5.27 7.94
CA LEU A 292 20.11 -5.82 7.13
C LEU A 292 20.82 -6.97 7.84
N GLU A 293 21.04 -6.88 9.16
CA GLU A 293 21.59 -7.98 9.97
C GLU A 293 20.67 -9.22 10.00
N LEU A 294 19.35 -9.03 10.02
CA LEU A 294 18.36 -10.11 9.90
C LEU A 294 18.28 -10.69 8.46
N GLY A 295 19.04 -10.15 7.51
CA GLY A 295 19.17 -10.67 6.16
C GLY A 295 18.10 -10.20 5.18
N PHE A 296 17.48 -9.03 5.40
CA PHE A 296 16.75 -8.35 4.33
C PHE A 296 17.75 -7.94 3.24
N THR A 297 17.43 -8.23 1.98
CA THR A 297 18.25 -7.80 0.83
C THR A 297 18.17 -6.30 0.61
N HIS A 298 17.02 -5.70 0.97
CA HIS A 298 16.73 -4.29 0.78
C HIS A 298 15.85 -3.80 1.93
N ALA A 299 16.23 -2.70 2.57
CA ALA A 299 15.47 -2.05 3.62
C ALA A 299 15.47 -0.54 3.39
N ALA A 300 14.35 0.01 2.94
CA ALA A 300 14.12 1.45 2.89
C ALA A 300 13.44 1.88 4.19
N CYS A 301 14.13 2.66 5.00
CA CYS A 301 13.63 3.11 6.29
C CYS A 301 13.79 4.62 6.38
N GLY A 302 12.70 5.33 6.66
CA GLY A 302 12.75 6.77 6.80
C GLY A 302 11.38 7.41 6.95
N PRO A 303 11.28 8.65 7.47
CA PRO A 303 10.02 9.32 7.72
C PRO A 303 9.04 9.31 6.55
N PHE A 304 9.52 9.62 5.36
CA PHE A 304 8.68 9.75 4.17
C PHE A 304 8.61 8.46 3.36
N VAL A 305 9.30 7.40 3.76
CA VAL A 305 9.24 6.12 3.05
C VAL A 305 7.80 5.60 3.01
N ARG A 306 7.42 5.09 1.84
CA ARG A 306 6.16 4.42 1.54
C ARG A 306 6.48 3.10 0.83
N SER A 307 5.53 2.17 0.84
CA SER A 307 5.71 0.88 0.16
C SER A 307 6.12 1.02 -1.31
N SER A 308 5.67 2.09 -2.00
CA SER A 308 6.03 2.37 -3.39
C SER A 308 7.05 3.51 -3.60
N TYR A 309 7.57 4.13 -2.54
CA TYR A 309 8.50 5.27 -2.66
C TYR A 309 9.84 4.82 -3.24
N HIS A 310 10.22 5.31 -4.42
CA HIS A 310 11.43 4.88 -5.14
C HIS A 310 11.54 3.36 -5.26
N ALA A 311 10.43 2.67 -5.51
CA ALA A 311 10.41 1.22 -5.65
C ALA A 311 11.36 0.72 -6.76
N ASP A 312 11.58 1.53 -7.79
CA ASP A 312 12.57 1.30 -8.84
C ASP A 312 14.01 1.31 -8.33
N LEU A 313 14.36 2.26 -7.46
CA LEU A 313 15.67 2.34 -6.82
C LEU A 313 15.84 1.24 -5.79
N GLN A 314 14.79 0.96 -5.00
CA GLN A 314 14.78 -0.15 -4.04
C GLN A 314 14.99 -1.50 -4.73
N ALA A 315 14.36 -1.74 -5.87
CA ALA A 315 14.54 -2.97 -6.66
C ALA A 315 15.93 -3.07 -7.31
N GLN A 316 16.64 -1.94 -7.47
CA GLN A 316 18.00 -1.87 -7.99
C GLN A 316 19.08 -1.88 -6.90
N GLY A 317 18.70 -1.93 -5.61
CA GLY A 317 19.67 -1.86 -4.51
C GLY A 317 20.19 -0.47 -4.19
N ILE A 318 19.56 0.57 -4.74
CA ILE A 318 19.96 1.96 -4.50
C ILE A 318 19.30 2.45 -3.21
N GLU A 319 20.09 3.13 -2.38
CA GLU A 319 19.67 3.65 -1.09
C GLU A 319 18.66 4.80 -1.25
N VAL A 320 17.60 4.75 -0.44
CA VAL A 320 16.52 5.74 -0.42
C VAL A 320 16.26 6.14 1.03
N SER A 321 16.32 7.44 1.31
CA SER A 321 16.06 8.07 2.60
C SER A 321 14.87 9.02 2.55
#